data_AF-A0A4P9W880-F1
#
_entry.id   AF-A0A4P9W880-F1
#
_cell.length_a   1.000
_cell.length_b   1.000
_cell.length_c   1.000
_cell.angle_alpha   90.00
_cell.angle_beta   90.00
_cell.angle_gamma   90.00
#
_symmetry.space_group_name_H-M   'P 1'
#
loop_
_entity.id
_entity.type
_entity.pdbx_description
1 polymer ?
#
loop_
_entity_poly.entity_id
_entity_poly.type
_entity_poly.pdbx_seq_one_letter_code
_entity_poly.pdbx_strand_id
1 'polypeptide(L)'
;HWHFLAYADYRILDITATNTILRGHKNGFCLEDIGCDENGLQPFYNCTNQGISKGCYDLYDETLACQWIDITDLPNQAGYTPNTAYVVEVNVNPQGFFPEITRTNNIVHVPFTVANTTMYDGPATLSPGGTGVVITAPNPAGGAGGAGAAAPAAPAAPAPPAAA
;
A
#
# COMPACT_ATOMS: atom_id res chain seq x y z
N HIS A 1 12.88 12.66 -10.49
CA HIS A 1 13.34 13.37 -9.27
C HIS A 1 14.07 12.37 -8.37
N TRP A 2 14.53 12.77 -7.18
CA TRP A 2 15.23 11.90 -6.24
C TRP A 2 14.25 10.97 -5.52
N HIS A 3 14.73 9.78 -5.16
CA HIS A 3 13.98 8.78 -4.40
C HIS A 3 14.78 8.30 -3.19
N PHE A 4 14.10 8.16 -2.05
CA PHE A 4 14.58 7.42 -0.90
C PHE A 4 14.49 5.93 -1.20
N LEU A 5 15.61 5.24 -1.03
CA LEU A 5 15.64 3.80 -1.20
C LEU A 5 15.07 3.11 0.05
N ALA A 6 14.34 2.01 -0.15
CA ALA A 6 13.79 1.19 0.92
C ALA A 6 12.87 1.95 1.90
N TYR A 7 12.16 2.99 1.44
CA TYR A 7 11.12 3.65 2.23
C TYR A 7 9.96 2.71 2.57
N ALA A 8 9.61 1.77 1.67
CA ALA A 8 8.64 0.72 1.96
C ALA A 8 9.13 -0.62 1.39
N ASP A 9 8.80 -1.70 2.09
CA ASP A 9 9.06 -3.08 1.69
C ASP A 9 7.76 -3.80 1.38
N TYR A 10 7.73 -4.50 0.24
CA TYR A 10 6.56 -5.19 -0.29
C TYR A 10 6.89 -6.66 -0.35
N ARG A 11 6.11 -7.49 0.33
CA ARG A 11 6.35 -8.93 0.43
C ARG A 11 5.08 -9.71 0.16
N ILE A 12 5.24 -10.88 -0.45
CA ILE A 12 4.23 -11.94 -0.40
C ILE A 12 4.71 -12.96 0.61
N LEU A 13 3.87 -13.22 1.61
CA LEU A 13 4.11 -14.18 2.66
C LEU A 13 3.23 -15.42 2.44
N ASP A 14 3.59 -16.51 3.10
CA ASP A 14 2.67 -17.63 3.30
C ASP A 14 1.41 -17.18 4.04
N ILE A 15 0.35 -18.00 4.01
CA ILE A 15 -0.93 -17.64 4.65
C ILE A 15 -0.82 -17.44 6.17
N THR A 16 0.21 -18.01 6.80
CA THR A 16 0.51 -17.83 8.22
C THR A 16 1.27 -16.54 8.53
N ALA A 17 1.64 -15.76 7.50
CA ALA A 17 2.43 -14.53 7.59
C ALA A 17 3.79 -14.72 8.30
N THR A 18 4.35 -15.93 8.21
CA THR A 18 5.60 -16.32 8.89
C THR A 18 6.79 -16.35 7.95
N ASN A 19 6.59 -16.74 6.69
CA ASN A 19 7.67 -16.89 5.73
C ASN A 19 7.44 -16.00 4.51
N THR A 20 8.49 -15.31 4.08
CA THR A 20 8.49 -14.57 2.82
C THR A 20 8.65 -15.54 1.65
N ILE A 21 7.70 -15.49 0.71
CA ILE A 21 7.67 -16.28 -0.52
C ILE A 21 8.27 -15.48 -1.68
N LEU A 22 7.82 -14.24 -1.86
CA LEU A 22 8.34 -13.30 -2.85
C LEU A 22 8.53 -11.91 -2.24
N ARG A 23 9.37 -11.10 -2.87
CA ARG A 23 9.63 -9.71 -2.50
C ARG A 23 9.45 -8.82 -3.73
N GLY A 24 8.73 -7.73 -3.59
CA GLY A 24 8.56 -6.72 -4.63
C GLY A 24 9.83 -5.93 -4.87
N HIS A 25 9.88 -5.25 -6.03
CA HIS A 25 11.07 -4.53 -6.49
C HIS A 25 10.93 -3.00 -6.52
N LYS A 26 9.85 -2.43 -5.95
CA LYS A 26 9.74 -0.98 -5.82
C LYS A 26 10.65 -0.46 -4.72
N ASN A 27 11.87 -0.13 -5.12
CA ASN A 27 12.93 0.20 -4.19
C ASN A 27 13.07 1.70 -3.91
N GLY A 28 12.25 2.58 -4.49
CA GLY A 28 12.44 4.03 -4.41
C GLY A 28 11.14 4.84 -4.33
N PHE A 29 11.11 5.82 -3.43
CA PHE A 29 9.98 6.71 -3.19
C PHE A 29 10.45 8.17 -3.16
N CYS A 30 9.77 9.04 -3.90
CA CYS A 30 9.69 10.44 -3.51
C CYS A 30 8.70 10.56 -2.35
N LEU A 31 8.93 11.50 -1.43
CA LEU A 31 7.95 11.85 -0.41
C LEU A 31 7.36 13.22 -0.73
N GLU A 32 6.05 13.28 -0.93
CA GLU A 32 5.31 14.53 -1.16
C GLU A 32 3.92 14.58 -0.54
N ASP A 33 3.38 15.80 -0.45
CA ASP A 33 1.99 16.03 -0.05
C ASP A 33 1.08 15.95 -1.29
N ILE A 34 0.57 14.77 -1.63
CA ILE A 34 -0.42 14.64 -2.74
C ILE A 34 -1.77 15.22 -2.33
N GLY A 35 -2.13 15.09 -1.06
CA GLY A 35 -3.35 15.65 -0.49
C GLY A 35 -3.29 15.76 1.03
N CYS A 36 -4.27 16.46 1.61
CA CYS A 36 -4.39 16.62 3.05
C CYS A 36 -5.84 16.39 3.50
N ASP A 37 -6.00 15.59 4.56
CA ASP A 37 -7.32 15.22 5.08
C ASP A 37 -7.85 16.23 6.11
N GLU A 38 -6.96 16.99 6.76
CA GLU A 38 -7.36 18.02 7.72
C GLU A 38 -7.79 19.31 7.00
N ASN A 39 -8.98 19.81 7.36
CA ASN A 39 -9.56 21.02 6.77
C ASN A 39 -8.63 22.23 6.92
N GLY A 40 -8.37 22.91 5.80
CA GLY A 40 -7.57 24.13 5.76
C GLY A 40 -6.06 23.90 5.69
N LEU A 41 -5.59 22.65 5.70
CA LEU A 41 -4.21 22.34 5.32
C LEU A 41 -4.03 22.45 3.81
N GLN A 42 -2.83 22.84 3.40
CA GLN A 42 -2.41 22.92 2.01
C GLN A 42 -1.13 22.11 1.83
N PRO A 43 -0.97 21.38 0.71
CA PRO A 43 0.27 20.72 0.36
C PRO A 43 1.48 21.66 0.42
N PHE A 44 2.58 21.21 0.99
CA PHE A 44 3.82 21.99 1.10
C PHE A 44 5.00 21.28 0.43
N TYR A 45 5.18 19.99 0.72
CA TYR A 45 6.26 19.19 0.15
C TYR A 45 5.91 18.64 -1.23
N ASN A 46 6.93 18.50 -2.07
CA ASN A 46 6.86 17.92 -3.41
C ASN A 46 8.15 17.17 -3.73
N CYS A 47 8.21 16.48 -4.86
CA CYS A 47 9.42 15.72 -5.20
C CYS A 47 10.72 16.53 -5.42
N THR A 48 10.66 17.87 -5.42
CA THR A 48 11.85 18.73 -5.39
C THR A 48 12.26 19.08 -3.96
N ASN A 49 11.31 19.40 -3.09
CA ASN A 49 11.50 19.61 -1.65
C ASN A 49 10.68 18.57 -0.88
N GLN A 50 11.30 17.42 -0.61
CA GLN A 50 10.60 16.20 -0.19
C GLN A 50 10.26 16.17 1.30
N GLY A 51 9.10 15.59 1.61
CA GLY A 51 8.56 15.41 2.96
C GLY A 51 7.07 15.06 2.91
N ILE A 52 6.50 14.70 4.07
CA ILE A 52 5.05 14.56 4.24
C ILE A 52 4.68 15.43 5.45
N SER A 53 3.79 16.38 5.22
CA SER A 53 3.27 17.27 6.24
C SER A 53 2.32 16.53 7.18
N LYS A 54 2.28 16.94 8.45
CA LYS A 54 1.29 16.40 9.39
C LYS A 54 -0.12 16.67 8.86
N GLY A 55 -0.95 15.63 8.79
CA GLY A 55 -2.32 15.71 8.27
C GLY A 55 -2.41 15.59 6.74
N CYS A 56 -1.27 15.36 6.07
CA CYS A 56 -1.18 15.11 4.64
C CYS A 56 -0.75 13.66 4.36
N TYR A 57 -0.90 13.24 3.11
CA TYR A 57 -0.56 11.90 2.65
C TYR A 57 0.14 11.94 1.29
N ASP A 58 0.89 10.88 1.05
CA ASP A 58 1.50 10.57 -0.23
C ASP A 58 0.81 9.33 -0.82
N LEU A 59 0.39 9.40 -2.09
CA LEU A 59 -0.39 8.36 -2.76
C LEU A 59 0.37 7.81 -3.96
N TYR A 60 0.77 6.54 -3.87
CA TYR A 60 1.33 5.80 -4.98
C TYR A 60 0.31 4.81 -5.54
N ASP A 61 -0.48 5.26 -6.52
CA ASP A 61 -1.53 4.45 -7.16
C ASP A 61 -1.00 3.40 -8.14
N GLU A 62 -1.88 2.51 -8.56
CA GLU A 62 -1.60 1.38 -9.46
C GLU A 62 -1.13 1.78 -10.85
N THR A 63 -1.34 3.02 -11.28
CA THR A 63 -0.92 3.52 -12.59
C THR A 63 0.56 3.87 -12.61
N LEU A 64 1.17 4.05 -11.44
CA LEU A 64 2.59 4.33 -11.33
C LEU A 64 3.44 3.12 -11.71
N ALA A 65 4.49 3.39 -12.49
CA ALA A 65 5.49 2.39 -12.81
C ALA A 65 6.05 1.74 -11.54
N CYS A 66 6.30 0.44 -11.62
CA CYS A 66 6.81 -0.40 -10.55
C CYS A 66 5.88 -0.55 -9.32
N GLN A 67 4.64 -0.02 -9.32
CA GLN A 67 3.67 -0.21 -8.22
C GLN A 67 3.03 -1.61 -8.23
N TRP A 68 3.86 -2.65 -8.23
CA TRP A 68 3.43 -4.04 -8.30
C TRP A 68 4.48 -4.99 -7.72
N ILE A 69 4.05 -6.19 -7.35
CA ILE A 69 4.92 -7.31 -6.99
C ILE A 69 4.86 -8.30 -8.15
N ASP A 70 6.03 -8.71 -8.67
CA ASP A 70 6.08 -9.78 -9.67
C ASP A 70 5.64 -11.09 -9.02
N ILE A 71 4.63 -11.75 -9.57
CA ILE A 71 4.14 -13.04 -9.08
C ILE A 71 4.41 -14.19 -10.05
N THR A 72 5.19 -13.95 -11.10
CA THR A 72 5.48 -14.95 -12.16
C THR A 72 6.12 -16.21 -11.58
N ASP A 73 6.84 -16.08 -10.47
CA ASP A 73 7.51 -17.20 -9.78
C ASP A 73 6.68 -17.89 -8.69
N LEU A 74 5.43 -17.44 -8.42
CA LEU A 74 4.55 -18.13 -7.45
C LEU A 74 4.26 -19.58 -7.84
N PRO A 75 3.98 -19.92 -9.12
CA PRO A 75 3.73 -21.30 -9.52
C PRO A 75 4.94 -22.23 -9.40
N ASN A 76 6.14 -21.66 -9.35
CA ASN A 76 7.39 -22.39 -9.14
C ASN A 76 7.62 -22.74 -7.65
N GLN A 77 6.81 -22.21 -6.74
CA GLN A 77 6.92 -22.48 -5.31
C GLN A 77 6.42 -23.89 -4.95
N ALA A 78 7.11 -24.54 -4.02
CA ALA A 78 6.69 -25.84 -3.51
C ALA A 78 5.30 -25.74 -2.84
N GLY A 79 4.38 -26.64 -3.19
CA GLY A 79 3.02 -26.64 -2.64
C GLY A 79 2.08 -25.60 -3.27
N TYR A 80 2.48 -24.94 -4.37
CA TYR A 80 1.57 -24.13 -5.15
C TYR A 80 0.42 -24.97 -5.70
N THR A 81 -0.79 -24.44 -5.55
CA THR A 81 -2.01 -24.92 -6.19
C THR A 81 -2.80 -23.71 -6.67
N PRO A 82 -3.65 -23.85 -7.70
CA PRO A 82 -4.67 -22.84 -7.93
C PRO A 82 -5.51 -22.65 -6.68
N ASN A 83 -5.72 -21.39 -6.29
CA ASN A 83 -6.35 -20.97 -5.04
C ASN A 83 -5.51 -21.15 -3.77
N THR A 84 -4.20 -21.41 -3.86
CA THR A 84 -3.32 -21.22 -2.71
C THR A 84 -3.45 -19.79 -2.20
N ALA A 85 -3.68 -19.67 -0.90
CA ALA A 85 -3.82 -18.40 -0.20
C ALA A 85 -2.45 -17.89 0.28
N TYR A 86 -2.28 -16.57 0.20
CA TYR A 86 -1.07 -15.86 0.58
C TYR A 86 -1.46 -14.56 1.29
N VAL A 87 -0.45 -13.87 1.83
CA VAL A 87 -0.62 -12.54 2.42
C VAL A 87 0.30 -11.55 1.71
N VAL A 88 -0.24 -10.44 1.20
CA VAL A 88 0.60 -9.27 0.87
C VAL A 88 0.90 -8.54 2.16
N GLU A 89 2.18 -8.29 2.41
CA GLU A 89 2.63 -7.37 3.44
C GLU A 89 3.25 -6.13 2.81
N VAL A 90 2.85 -4.97 3.31
CA VAL A 90 3.57 -3.71 3.09
C VAL A 90 4.05 -3.19 4.44
N ASN A 91 5.35 -2.95 4.56
CA ASN A 91 5.99 -2.39 5.74
C ASN A 91 6.69 -1.08 5.41
N VAL A 92 6.23 0.03 5.99
CA VAL A 92 6.79 1.37 5.74
C VAL A 92 7.89 1.68 6.76
N ASN A 93 8.96 2.32 6.28
CA ASN A 93 10.15 2.67 7.04
C ASN A 93 10.73 1.52 7.89
N PRO A 94 10.93 0.31 7.30
CA PRO A 94 11.35 -0.87 8.06
C PRO A 94 12.75 -0.71 8.67
N GLN A 95 13.60 0.14 8.06
CA GLN A 95 14.95 0.42 8.55
C GLN A 95 15.00 1.54 9.59
N GLY A 96 13.88 2.24 9.82
CA GLY A 96 13.79 3.31 10.82
C GLY A 96 14.61 4.55 10.48
N PHE A 97 14.96 4.77 9.21
CA PHE A 97 15.71 5.95 8.76
C PHE A 97 14.97 7.25 9.06
N PHE A 98 13.64 7.22 8.97
CA PHE A 98 12.80 8.33 9.38
C PHE A 98 12.41 8.15 10.86
N PRO A 99 12.70 9.11 11.75
CA PRO A 99 12.21 9.06 13.12
C PRO A 99 10.68 9.19 13.14
N GLU A 100 10.02 8.26 13.83
CA GLU A 100 8.57 8.24 14.00
C GLU A 100 8.24 8.11 15.50
N ILE A 101 7.08 8.63 15.92
CA ILE A 101 6.62 8.54 17.32
C ILE A 101 6.41 7.08 17.72
N THR A 102 5.89 6.27 16.81
CA THR A 102 5.77 4.82 16.92
C THR A 102 5.95 4.20 15.55
N ARG A 103 6.34 2.92 15.53
CA ARG A 103 6.41 2.08 14.31
C ARG A 103 5.51 0.85 14.39
N THR A 104 4.70 0.75 15.44
CA THR A 104 3.81 -0.39 15.69
C THR A 104 2.66 -0.47 14.68
N ASN A 105 2.46 0.57 13.88
CA ASN A 105 1.40 0.72 12.89
C ASN A 105 1.93 0.83 11.45
N ASN A 106 3.21 0.49 11.20
CA ASN A 106 3.83 0.63 9.89
C ASN A 106 3.60 -0.57 8.96
N ILE A 107 2.96 -1.63 9.46
CA ILE A 107 2.77 -2.89 8.72
C ILE A 107 1.29 -3.10 8.44
N VAL A 108 0.96 -3.43 7.19
CA VAL A 108 -0.37 -3.91 6.79
C VAL A 108 -0.25 -5.30 6.17
N HIS A 109 -1.21 -6.17 6.49
CA HIS A 109 -1.38 -7.52 5.93
C HIS A 109 -2.70 -7.62 5.19
N VAL A 110 -2.66 -8.07 3.94
CA VAL A 110 -3.85 -8.27 3.10
C VAL A 110 -3.83 -9.68 2.53
N PRO A 111 -4.77 -10.57 2.92
CA PRO A 111 -4.85 -11.90 2.35
C PRO A 111 -5.34 -11.86 0.90
N PHE A 112 -4.80 -12.74 0.06
CA PHE A 112 -5.27 -12.93 -1.31
C PHE A 112 -5.13 -14.41 -1.73
N THR A 113 -5.84 -14.78 -2.79
CA THR A 113 -5.67 -16.08 -3.45
C THR A 113 -5.32 -15.84 -4.91
N VAL A 114 -4.45 -16.67 -5.46
CA VAL A 114 -4.21 -16.68 -6.91
C VAL A 114 -5.29 -17.58 -7.53
N ALA A 115 -6.29 -16.98 -8.15
CA ALA A 115 -7.26 -17.72 -8.95
C ALA A 115 -6.57 -18.43 -10.12
N ASN A 116 -7.28 -19.29 -10.88
CA ASN A 116 -6.79 -19.87 -12.14
C ASN A 116 -6.42 -18.77 -13.14
N THR A 117 -5.23 -18.22 -12.99
CA THR A 117 -4.64 -17.26 -13.92
C THR A 117 -3.97 -18.08 -15.01
N THR A 118 -4.37 -17.84 -16.26
CA THR A 118 -3.56 -18.28 -17.38
C THR A 118 -2.22 -17.57 -17.27
N MET A 119 -1.15 -18.35 -17.08
CA MET A 119 0.22 -17.85 -16.98
C MET A 119 0.53 -16.98 -18.20
N TYR A 120 1.10 -15.81 -17.96
CA TYR A 120 1.62 -14.95 -19.02
C TYR A 120 2.88 -15.59 -19.61
N ASP A 121 2.83 -16.05 -20.86
CA ASP A 121 3.87 -16.87 -21.50
C ASP A 121 4.72 -16.12 -22.56
N GLY A 122 4.51 -14.81 -22.75
CA GLY A 122 5.23 -14.04 -23.76
C GLY A 122 4.54 -12.73 -24.11
N PRO A 123 5.13 -11.87 -24.97
CA PRO A 123 4.76 -10.47 -25.08
C PRO A 123 3.32 -10.33 -25.60
N ALA A 124 2.36 -10.14 -24.70
CA ALA A 124 1.04 -9.71 -25.10
C ALA A 124 1.18 -8.28 -25.60
N THR A 125 0.98 -8.07 -26.89
CA THR A 125 0.43 -6.81 -27.35
C THR A 125 -0.79 -6.52 -26.47
N LEU A 126 -0.73 -5.47 -25.65
CA LEU A 126 -1.82 -5.04 -24.79
C LEU A 126 -3.08 -4.84 -25.65
N SER A 127 -3.91 -5.88 -25.74
CA SER A 127 -5.26 -5.75 -26.31
C SER A 127 -6.15 -5.26 -25.18
N PRO A 128 -6.83 -4.11 -25.33
CA PRO A 128 -7.71 -3.61 -24.29
C PRO A 128 -8.89 -4.57 -24.13
N GLY A 129 -8.85 -5.43 -23.11
CA GLY A 129 -9.91 -6.40 -22.84
C GLY A 129 -9.54 -7.63 -22.01
N GLY A 130 -8.29 -7.81 -21.58
CA GLY A 130 -7.91 -8.94 -20.72
C GLY A 130 -8.49 -8.85 -19.31
N THR A 131 -9.27 -9.84 -18.91
CA THR A 131 -9.93 -9.97 -17.61
C THR A 131 -8.90 -9.98 -16.47
N GLY A 132 -8.87 -8.91 -15.69
CA GLY A 132 -7.97 -8.77 -14.53
C GLY A 132 -8.31 -9.74 -13.39
N VAL A 133 -7.30 -10.02 -12.57
CA VAL A 133 -7.40 -10.80 -11.33
C VAL A 133 -8.44 -10.18 -10.40
N VAL A 134 -9.40 -10.99 -9.93
CA VAL A 134 -10.35 -10.58 -8.89
C VAL A 134 -9.68 -10.73 -7.52
N ILE A 135 -9.21 -9.62 -6.96
CA ILE A 135 -8.81 -9.55 -5.56
C ILE A 135 -10.08 -9.47 -4.72
N THR A 136 -10.54 -10.58 -4.14
CA THR A 136 -11.53 -10.54 -3.06
C THR A 136 -10.82 -10.31 -1.72
N ALA A 137 -10.34 -9.09 -1.50
CA ALA A 137 -10.06 -8.65 -0.14
C ALA A 137 -11.41 -8.21 0.48
N PRO A 138 -11.77 -8.61 1.71
CA PRO A 138 -12.79 -7.89 2.45
C PRO A 138 -12.26 -6.47 2.62
N ASN A 139 -12.88 -5.54 1.92
CA ASN A 139 -12.59 -4.13 2.04
C ASN A 139 -12.75 -3.71 3.52
N PRO A 140 -11.68 -3.26 4.22
CA PRO A 140 -11.84 -2.70 5.56
C PRO A 140 -12.51 -1.31 5.54
N ALA A 141 -12.78 -0.74 4.36
CA ALA A 141 -13.38 0.57 4.21
C ALA A 141 -14.46 0.55 3.10
N GLY A 142 -15.68 0.14 3.47
CA GLY A 142 -16.85 0.39 2.63
C GLY A 142 -16.91 1.86 2.22
N GLY A 143 -16.64 2.13 0.95
CA GLY A 143 -16.53 3.48 0.40
C GLY A 143 -16.76 3.46 -1.11
N ALA A 144 -17.94 2.98 -1.52
CA ALA A 144 -18.43 3.29 -2.86
C ALA A 144 -18.84 4.77 -2.88
N GLY A 145 -18.31 5.51 -3.85
CA GLY A 145 -18.68 6.90 -4.10
C GLY A 145 -20.20 7.05 -4.29
N GLY A 146 -20.77 8.01 -3.57
CA GLY A 146 -22.17 8.37 -3.65
C GLY A 146 -22.40 9.73 -2.98
N ALA A 147 -22.95 10.66 -3.74
CA ALA A 147 -23.22 12.05 -3.39
C ALA A 147 -23.80 12.30 -1.98
N GLY A 148 -23.30 13.36 -1.35
CA GLY A 148 -24.06 14.29 -0.49
C GLY A 148 -24.88 13.71 0.66
N ALA A 149 -24.29 13.63 1.84
CA ALA A 149 -24.98 13.88 3.11
C ALA A 149 -23.95 14.29 4.17
N ALA A 150 -24.22 15.38 4.89
CA ALA A 150 -23.38 15.89 5.96
C ALA A 150 -23.31 14.87 7.12
N ALA A 151 -22.08 14.54 7.56
CA ALA A 151 -21.87 13.77 8.78
C ALA A 151 -22.13 14.64 10.04
N PRO A 152 -22.73 14.09 11.11
CA PRO A 152 -22.91 14.83 12.35
C PRO A 152 -21.58 15.06 13.05
N ALA A 153 -21.46 16.19 13.75
CA ALA A 153 -20.26 16.61 14.46
C ALA A 153 -19.79 15.58 15.50
N ALA A 154 -18.50 15.26 15.49
CA ALA A 154 -17.85 14.47 16.52
C ALA A 154 -17.81 15.24 17.87
N PRO A 155 -17.99 14.57 19.02
CA PRO A 155 -17.85 15.20 20.32
C PRO A 155 -16.39 15.61 20.58
N ALA A 156 -16.21 16.77 21.21
CA ALA A 156 -14.91 17.37 21.49
C ALA A 156 -14.02 16.44 22.34
N ALA A 157 -12.75 16.31 21.95
CA ALA A 157 -11.74 15.60 22.72
C ALA A 157 -11.44 16.35 24.04
N PRO A 158 -11.20 15.64 25.16
CA PRO A 158 -10.82 16.26 26.41
C PRO A 158 -9.41 16.88 26.35
N ALA A 159 -9.25 18.01 27.04
CA ALA A 159 -8.00 18.77 27.08
C ALA A 159 -6.85 17.97 27.70
N PRO A 160 -5.59 18.14 27.20
CA PRO A 160 -4.43 17.49 27.79
C PRO A 160 -4.15 18.02 29.21
N PRO A 161 -3.63 17.17 30.11
CA PRO A 161 -3.28 17.59 31.47
C PRO A 161 -2.12 18.61 31.45
N ALA A 162 -2.21 19.60 32.33
CA ALA A 162 -1.17 20.61 32.52
C ALA A 162 0.12 19.95 33.04
N ALA A 163 1.25 20.26 32.38
CA ALA A 163 2.57 19.85 32.82
C ALA A 163 2.91 20.50 34.17
N ALA A 164 3.45 19.70 35.09
CA ALA A 164 4.04 20.13 36.37
C ALA A 164 5.51 20.52 36.18
#